data_AF-A0A2U2HI23-F1
#
_entry.id   AF-A0A2U2HI23-F1
#
_cell.length_a   1.000
_cell.length_b   1.000
_cell.length_c   1.000
_cell.angle_alpha   90.00
_cell.angle_beta   90.00
_cell.angle_gamma   90.00
#
_symmetry.space_group_name_H-M   'P 1'
#
loop_
_entity.id
_entity.type
_entity.pdbx_description
1 polymer ?
#
loop_
_entity_poly.entity_id
_entity_poly.type
_entity_poly.pdbx_seq_one_letter_code
_entity_poly.pdbx_strand_id
1 'polypeptide(L)'
;MIIQSVRGVAAGLSLLVCAGVQAGNNPACDDAAFAEKFAAAYRTDYKAISAKMEGDELGHAQQVEAFTAALIKGGAWSSPEAAAQYLANARNVDADAVELAAAKKKHERDILLQLTVLDSFEFIASANKEVAARARCNLADGLIAHARLLADATGRASALLETKLRQVAKEKKIPL
;
A
#
# COMPACT_ATOMS: atom_id res chain seq x y z
N MET A 1 -21.86 -40.60 28.33
CA MET A 1 -21.73 -40.52 26.87
C MET A 1 -22.19 -39.12 26.46
N ILE A 2 -21.27 -38.17 26.39
CA ILE A 2 -21.55 -36.75 26.14
C ILE A 2 -20.89 -36.38 24.81
N ILE A 3 -21.68 -36.20 23.77
CA ILE A 3 -21.24 -35.62 22.50
C ILE A 3 -22.09 -34.38 22.26
N GLN A 4 -21.69 -33.25 22.85
CA GLN A 4 -22.15 -31.92 22.47
C GLN A 4 -21.07 -30.91 22.86
N SER A 5 -20.10 -30.66 21.98
CA SER A 5 -19.19 -29.49 22.04
C SER A 5 -18.31 -29.39 20.79
N VAL A 6 -18.90 -29.20 19.60
CA VAL A 6 -18.12 -28.80 18.40
C VAL A 6 -18.78 -27.64 17.62
N ARG A 7 -19.80 -26.98 18.19
CA ARG A 7 -20.47 -25.85 17.51
C ARG A 7 -19.97 -24.45 17.93
N GLY A 8 -19.03 -24.36 18.88
CA GLY A 8 -18.57 -23.07 19.43
C GLY A 8 -17.47 -22.35 18.65
N VAL A 9 -16.69 -23.05 17.81
CA VAL A 9 -15.51 -22.44 17.15
C VAL A 9 -15.83 -21.90 15.75
N ALA A 10 -16.86 -22.44 15.09
CA ALA A 10 -17.28 -21.99 13.76
C ALA A 10 -17.97 -20.61 13.78
N ALA A 11 -18.67 -20.28 14.87
CA ALA A 11 -19.37 -19.00 15.00
C ALA A 11 -18.43 -17.80 15.27
N GLY A 12 -17.25 -18.04 15.85
CA GLY A 12 -16.23 -17.01 16.06
C GLY A 12 -15.51 -16.59 14.77
N LEU A 13 -15.38 -17.51 13.81
CA LEU A 13 -14.79 -17.19 12.50
C LEU A 13 -15.74 -16.39 11.61
N SER A 14 -17.05 -16.65 11.67
CA SER A 14 -18.04 -15.97 10.82
C SER A 14 -18.26 -14.49 11.16
N LEU A 15 -17.94 -14.05 12.37
CA LEU A 15 -18.11 -12.64 12.78
C LEU A 15 -16.96 -11.73 12.30
N LEU A 16 -15.77 -12.27 12.01
CA LEU A 16 -14.69 -11.50 11.34
C LEU A 16 -14.91 -11.37 9.84
N VAL A 17 -15.71 -12.25 9.22
CA VAL A 17 -15.99 -12.25 7.78
C VAL A 17 -16.94 -11.11 7.37
N CYS A 18 -17.70 -10.53 8.30
CA CYS A 18 -18.54 -9.35 8.01
C CYS A 18 -17.77 -8.02 7.99
N ALA A 19 -16.49 -8.01 8.35
CA ALA A 19 -15.63 -6.83 8.31
C ALA A 19 -14.82 -6.75 7.00
N GLY A 20 -15.46 -6.92 5.83
CA GLY A 20 -14.89 -6.53 4.52
C GLY A 20 -13.60 -7.21 4.05
N VAL A 21 -12.95 -8.05 4.85
CA VAL A 21 -11.75 -8.80 4.46
C VAL A 21 -12.20 -10.03 3.70
N GLN A 22 -12.26 -9.90 2.38
CA GLN A 22 -12.14 -11.06 1.52
C GLN A 22 -10.72 -11.58 1.68
N ALA A 23 -10.51 -12.51 2.63
CA ALA A 23 -9.35 -13.39 2.54
C ALA A 23 -9.49 -14.08 1.19
N GLY A 24 -8.65 -13.69 0.23
CA GLY A 24 -8.64 -14.33 -1.07
C GLY A 24 -8.37 -15.82 -0.82
N ASN A 25 -9.32 -16.67 -1.17
CA ASN A 25 -9.12 -18.11 -1.02
C ASN A 25 -8.09 -18.51 -2.08
N ASN A 26 -6.82 -18.61 -1.68
CA ASN A 26 -5.76 -19.10 -2.54
C ASN A 26 -5.71 -20.63 -2.36
N PRO A 27 -6.14 -21.42 -3.37
CA PRO A 27 -6.21 -22.88 -3.23
C PRO A 27 -4.86 -23.53 -2.94
N ALA A 28 -3.74 -22.86 -3.27
CA ALA A 28 -2.40 -23.35 -2.93
C ALA A 28 -2.14 -23.35 -1.41
N CYS A 29 -2.83 -22.49 -0.64
CA CYS A 29 -2.72 -22.46 0.82
C CYS A 29 -3.38 -23.65 1.52
N ASP A 30 -4.08 -24.52 0.79
CA ASP A 30 -4.62 -25.78 1.32
C ASP A 30 -3.54 -26.86 1.44
N ASP A 31 -2.42 -26.71 0.72
CA ASP A 31 -1.21 -27.50 0.89
C ASP A 31 -0.39 -26.96 2.07
N ALA A 32 -0.16 -27.79 3.09
CA ALA A 32 0.51 -27.37 4.31
C ALA A 32 1.97 -26.93 4.06
N ALA A 33 2.71 -27.63 3.20
CA ALA A 33 4.09 -27.31 2.89
C ALA A 33 4.21 -25.96 2.16
N PHE A 34 3.31 -25.69 1.23
CA PHE A 34 3.20 -24.39 0.57
C PHE A 34 2.83 -23.29 1.57
N ALA A 35 1.80 -23.51 2.40
CA ALA A 35 1.33 -22.53 3.36
C ALA A 35 2.41 -22.14 4.38
N GLU A 36 3.19 -23.10 4.87
CA GLU A 36 4.33 -22.83 5.76
C GLU A 36 5.44 -22.06 5.06
N LYS A 37 5.82 -22.48 3.84
CA LYS A 37 6.86 -21.80 3.05
C LYS A 37 6.46 -20.36 2.75
N PHE A 38 5.21 -20.13 2.36
CA PHE A 38 4.67 -18.80 2.09
C PHE A 38 4.60 -17.96 3.37
N ALA A 39 4.10 -18.52 4.47
CA ALA A 39 4.06 -17.84 5.77
C ALA A 39 5.46 -17.45 6.28
N ALA A 40 6.51 -18.18 5.91
CA ALA A 40 7.89 -17.80 6.20
C ALA A 40 8.41 -16.68 5.27
N ALA A 41 8.00 -16.69 3.99
CA ALA A 41 8.54 -15.79 2.96
C ALA A 41 7.82 -14.42 2.89
N TYR A 42 6.51 -14.35 3.18
CA TYR A 42 5.71 -13.14 2.90
C TYR A 42 6.23 -11.88 3.60
N ARG A 43 6.82 -12.02 4.80
CA ARG A 43 7.40 -10.88 5.54
C ARG A 43 8.60 -10.29 4.80
N THR A 44 9.39 -11.12 4.12
CA THR A 44 10.52 -10.68 3.30
C THR A 44 10.01 -9.94 2.07
N ASP A 45 8.99 -10.47 1.38
CA ASP A 45 8.40 -9.83 0.20
C ASP A 45 7.76 -8.49 0.55
N TYR A 46 6.99 -8.43 1.65
CA TYR A 46 6.40 -7.19 2.15
C TYR A 46 7.48 -6.15 2.47
N LYS A 47 8.55 -6.53 3.18
CA LYS A 47 9.68 -5.64 3.46
C LYS A 47 10.36 -5.13 2.20
N ALA A 48 10.55 -5.99 1.19
CA ALA A 48 11.15 -5.59 -0.08
C ALA A 48 10.28 -4.56 -0.82
N ILE A 49 8.95 -4.73 -0.80
CA ILE A 49 8.01 -3.76 -1.38
C ILE A 49 8.09 -2.43 -0.63
N SER A 50 8.06 -2.44 0.71
CA SER A 50 8.16 -1.22 1.52
C SER A 50 9.48 -0.49 1.27
N ALA A 51 10.61 -1.19 1.27
CA ALA A 51 11.92 -0.59 1.02
C ALA A 51 12.02 0.03 -0.38
N LYS A 52 11.46 -0.65 -1.40
CA LYS A 52 11.39 -0.09 -2.76
C LYS A 52 10.51 1.16 -2.79
N MET A 53 9.35 1.14 -2.13
CA MET A 53 8.45 2.30 -2.07
C MET A 53 9.14 3.51 -1.42
N GLU A 54 9.83 3.32 -0.30
CA GLU A 54 10.60 4.38 0.38
C GLU A 54 11.71 4.94 -0.53
N GLY A 55 12.43 4.06 -1.23
CA GLY A 55 13.46 4.46 -2.18
C GLY A 55 12.91 5.27 -3.35
N ASP A 56 11.79 4.83 -3.93
CA ASP A 56 11.10 5.51 -5.02
C ASP A 56 10.57 6.88 -4.55
N GLU A 57 9.94 6.97 -3.38
CA GLU A 57 9.46 8.23 -2.78
C GLU A 57 10.60 9.23 -2.58
N LEU A 58 11.74 8.78 -2.03
CA LEU A 58 12.90 9.63 -1.83
C LEU A 58 13.45 10.15 -3.16
N GLY A 59 13.60 9.28 -4.16
CA GLY A 59 14.08 9.65 -5.49
C GLY A 59 13.18 10.69 -6.16
N HIS A 60 11.88 10.47 -6.14
CA HIS A 60 10.93 11.44 -6.70
C HIS A 60 10.91 12.76 -5.92
N ALA A 61 11.01 12.73 -4.59
CA ALA A 61 11.06 13.95 -3.78
C ALA A 61 12.26 14.82 -4.15
N GLN A 62 13.44 14.22 -4.30
CA GLN A 62 14.65 14.93 -4.75
C GLN A 62 14.49 15.51 -6.16
N GLN A 63 13.88 14.76 -7.08
CA GLN A 63 13.65 15.22 -8.45
C GLN A 63 12.65 16.39 -8.52
N VAL A 64 11.56 16.31 -7.75
CA VAL A 64 10.58 17.39 -7.60
C VAL A 64 11.24 18.65 -7.05
N GLU A 65 12.05 18.52 -5.99
CA GLU A 65 12.79 19.64 -5.41
C GLU A 65 13.75 20.27 -6.43
N ALA A 66 14.52 19.47 -7.14
CA ALA A 66 15.46 19.94 -8.16
C ALA A 66 14.75 20.69 -9.30
N PHE A 67 13.64 20.14 -9.82
CA PHE A 67 12.85 20.80 -10.85
C PHE A 67 12.21 22.10 -10.34
N THR A 68 11.67 22.10 -9.14
CA THR A 68 11.11 23.32 -8.53
C THR A 68 12.18 24.40 -8.37
N ALA A 69 13.37 24.05 -7.88
CA ALA A 69 14.47 24.99 -7.73
C ALA A 69 14.93 25.56 -9.09
N ALA A 70 15.06 24.71 -10.11
CA ALA A 70 15.42 25.14 -11.47
C ALA A 70 14.38 26.10 -12.06
N LEU A 71 13.09 25.82 -11.87
CA LEU A 71 11.99 26.67 -12.32
C LEU A 71 11.94 28.01 -11.59
N ILE A 72 12.17 28.03 -10.28
CA ILE A 72 12.28 29.28 -9.50
C ILE A 72 13.45 30.11 -10.04
N LYS A 73 14.63 29.51 -10.20
CA LYS A 73 15.82 30.19 -10.74
C LYS A 73 15.60 30.69 -12.17
N GLY A 74 14.85 29.95 -12.98
CA GLY A 74 14.48 30.32 -14.34
C GLY A 74 13.34 31.35 -14.43
N GLY A 75 12.80 31.83 -13.30
CA GLY A 75 11.75 32.84 -13.28
C GLY A 75 10.36 32.32 -13.67
N ALA A 76 10.10 31.01 -13.51
CA ALA A 76 8.78 30.43 -13.78
C ALA A 76 7.66 31.02 -12.91
N TRP A 77 8.03 31.40 -11.67
CA TRP A 77 7.14 31.97 -10.67
C TRP A 77 7.71 33.26 -10.09
N SER A 78 6.82 34.13 -9.61
CA SER A 78 7.16 35.42 -9.01
C SER A 78 7.77 35.30 -7.60
N SER A 79 7.57 34.17 -6.91
CA SER A 79 8.16 33.90 -5.60
C SER A 79 8.18 32.40 -5.28
N PRO A 80 8.97 31.96 -4.28
CA PRO A 80 8.93 30.59 -3.77
C PRO A 80 7.55 30.16 -3.26
N GLU A 81 6.78 31.09 -2.68
CA GLU A 81 5.41 30.84 -2.19
C GLU A 81 4.46 30.50 -3.35
N ALA A 82 4.61 31.17 -4.50
CA ALA A 82 3.83 30.84 -5.68
C ALA A 82 4.16 29.43 -6.23
N ALA A 83 5.43 29.02 -6.17
CA ALA A 83 5.83 27.66 -6.50
C ALA A 83 5.25 26.63 -5.52
N ALA A 84 5.28 26.92 -4.21
CA ALA A 84 4.68 26.08 -3.19
C ALA A 84 3.15 25.95 -3.36
N GLN A 85 2.46 27.05 -3.68
CA GLN A 85 1.03 27.04 -3.96
C GLN A 85 0.71 26.19 -5.20
N TYR A 86 1.52 26.29 -6.26
CA TYR A 86 1.37 25.46 -7.46
C TYR A 86 1.48 23.96 -7.12
N LEU A 87 2.52 23.57 -6.38
CA LEU A 87 2.70 22.19 -5.94
C LEU A 87 1.56 21.71 -5.05
N ALA A 88 1.09 22.55 -4.12
CA ALA A 88 -0.04 22.22 -3.26
C ALA A 88 -1.32 21.99 -4.08
N ASN A 89 -1.57 22.84 -5.09
CA ASN A 89 -2.72 22.67 -5.98
C ASN A 89 -2.58 21.41 -6.84
N ALA A 90 -1.38 21.13 -7.37
CA ALA A 90 -1.12 19.92 -8.14
C ALA A 90 -1.29 18.63 -7.31
N ARG A 91 -1.13 18.69 -5.99
CA ARG A 91 -1.34 17.55 -5.08
C ARG A 91 -2.79 17.37 -4.64
N ASN A 92 -3.52 18.47 -4.47
CA ASN A 92 -4.80 18.45 -3.74
C ASN A 92 -6.02 18.77 -4.60
N VAL A 93 -5.83 19.38 -5.77
CA VAL A 93 -6.92 19.88 -6.62
C VAL A 93 -6.92 19.20 -7.98
N ASP A 94 -5.76 18.77 -8.46
CA ASP A 94 -5.66 18.00 -9.70
C ASP A 94 -6.42 16.67 -9.55
N ALA A 95 -7.31 16.37 -10.50
CA ALA A 95 -8.20 15.22 -10.41
C ALA A 95 -7.42 13.90 -10.30
N ASP A 96 -6.35 13.74 -11.09
CA ASP A 96 -5.50 12.54 -11.05
C ASP A 96 -4.81 12.41 -9.68
N ALA A 97 -4.36 13.53 -9.11
CA ALA A 97 -3.74 13.53 -7.78
C ALA A 97 -4.75 13.17 -6.67
N VAL A 98 -5.98 13.67 -6.76
CA VAL A 98 -7.06 13.36 -5.81
C VAL A 98 -7.44 11.88 -5.90
N GLU A 99 -7.56 11.32 -7.11
CA GLU A 99 -7.82 9.89 -7.31
C GLU A 99 -6.69 9.03 -6.74
N LEU A 100 -5.44 9.39 -6.98
CA LEU A 100 -4.27 8.69 -6.44
C LEU A 100 -4.22 8.79 -4.91
N ALA A 101 -4.54 9.95 -4.33
CA ALA A 101 -4.61 10.12 -2.87
C ALA A 101 -5.73 9.25 -2.24
N ALA A 102 -6.89 9.17 -2.90
CA ALA A 102 -7.97 8.29 -2.48
C ALA A 102 -7.58 6.81 -2.58
N ALA A 103 -6.88 6.41 -3.65
CA ALA A 103 -6.35 5.06 -3.82
C ALA A 103 -5.32 4.70 -2.75
N LYS A 104 -4.34 5.59 -2.46
CA LYS A 104 -3.36 5.42 -1.37
C LYS A 104 -4.07 5.17 -0.05
N LYS A 105 -4.98 6.07 0.34
CA LYS A 105 -5.74 5.95 1.60
C LYS A 105 -6.55 4.66 1.67
N LYS A 106 -7.13 4.22 0.55
CA LYS A 106 -7.86 2.95 0.49
C LYS A 106 -6.90 1.79 0.77
N HIS A 107 -5.78 1.70 0.05
CA HIS A 107 -4.82 0.61 0.21
C HIS A 107 -4.12 0.60 1.57
N GLU A 108 -3.83 1.76 2.15
CA GLU A 108 -3.33 1.87 3.53
C GLU A 108 -4.32 1.27 4.54
N ARG A 109 -5.61 1.60 4.43
CA ARG A 109 -6.64 1.01 5.29
C ARG A 109 -6.77 -0.50 5.07
N ASP A 110 -6.75 -0.94 3.81
CA ASP A 110 -6.86 -2.36 3.49
C ASP A 110 -5.65 -3.14 4.07
N ILE A 111 -4.43 -2.59 3.98
CA ILE A 111 -3.22 -3.14 4.61
C ILE A 111 -3.38 -3.23 6.13
N LEU A 112 -3.80 -2.14 6.79
CA LEU A 112 -3.98 -2.12 8.25
C LEU A 112 -5.02 -3.14 8.71
N LEU A 113 -6.10 -3.29 7.95
CA LEU A 113 -7.14 -4.27 8.22
C LEU A 113 -6.60 -5.70 8.09
N GLN A 114 -5.84 -6.00 7.02
CA GLN A 114 -5.22 -7.31 6.82
C GLN A 114 -4.20 -7.63 7.92
N LEU A 115 -3.38 -6.66 8.34
CA LEU A 115 -2.44 -6.83 9.47
C LEU A 115 -3.18 -7.11 10.79
N THR A 116 -4.25 -6.36 11.08
CA THR A 116 -5.07 -6.56 12.29
C THR A 116 -5.70 -7.96 12.31
N VAL A 117 -6.19 -8.44 11.16
CA VAL A 117 -6.76 -9.78 11.06
C VAL A 117 -5.68 -10.85 11.20
N LEU A 118 -4.51 -10.67 10.58
CA LEU A 118 -3.36 -11.56 10.76
C LEU A 118 -2.99 -11.70 12.24
N ASP A 119 -2.81 -10.58 12.96
CA ASP A 119 -2.46 -10.58 14.39
C ASP A 119 -3.52 -11.29 15.24
N SER A 120 -4.80 -11.09 14.92
CA SER A 120 -5.92 -11.77 15.59
C SER A 120 -5.90 -13.29 15.35
N PHE A 121 -5.58 -13.73 14.14
CA PHE A 121 -5.44 -15.16 13.83
C PHE A 121 -4.20 -15.79 14.48
N GLU A 122 -3.09 -15.07 14.59
CA GLU A 122 -1.93 -15.57 15.33
C GLU A 122 -2.28 -15.86 16.80
N PHE A 123 -3.10 -15.00 17.41
CA PHE A 123 -3.59 -15.19 18.77
C PHE A 123 -4.51 -16.41 18.89
N ILE A 124 -5.51 -16.55 18.01
CA ILE A 124 -6.56 -17.59 18.09
C ILE A 124 -6.03 -18.98 17.64
N ALA A 125 -5.20 -19.03 16.60
CA ALA A 125 -4.69 -20.27 16.04
C ALA A 125 -3.38 -20.75 16.69
N SER A 126 -2.94 -20.11 17.78
CA SER A 126 -1.71 -20.45 18.52
C SER A 126 -1.64 -21.93 18.96
N ALA A 127 -2.80 -22.58 19.14
CA ALA A 127 -2.91 -24.00 19.48
C ALA A 127 -2.83 -24.97 18.28
N ASN A 128 -2.97 -24.50 17.03
CA ASN A 128 -2.89 -25.34 15.83
C ASN A 128 -2.07 -24.63 14.73
N LYS A 129 -0.82 -25.08 14.57
CA LYS A 129 0.16 -24.48 13.65
C LYS A 129 -0.26 -24.56 12.18
N GLU A 130 -0.92 -25.63 11.75
CA GLU A 130 -1.36 -25.79 10.36
C GLU A 130 -2.48 -24.80 10.01
N VAL A 131 -3.46 -24.66 10.91
CA VAL A 131 -4.54 -23.67 10.75
C VAL A 131 -3.96 -22.25 10.74
N ALA A 132 -2.98 -21.98 11.60
CA ALA A 132 -2.30 -20.69 11.63
C ALA A 132 -1.51 -20.41 10.33
N ALA A 133 -0.82 -21.41 9.78
CA ALA A 133 -0.07 -21.29 8.53
C ALA A 133 -1.00 -21.03 7.33
N ARG A 134 -2.11 -21.78 7.23
CA ARG A 134 -3.12 -21.59 6.17
C ARG A 134 -3.82 -20.24 6.26
N ALA A 135 -4.19 -19.79 7.45
CA ALA A 135 -4.77 -18.47 7.65
C ALA A 135 -3.80 -17.35 7.24
N ARG A 136 -2.53 -17.44 7.67
CA ARG A 136 -1.48 -16.49 7.25
C ARG A 136 -1.31 -16.48 5.74
N CYS A 137 -1.27 -17.64 5.09
CA CYS A 137 -1.09 -17.75 3.66
C CYS A 137 -2.20 -17.03 2.86
N ASN A 138 -3.47 -17.25 3.23
CA ASN A 138 -4.60 -16.61 2.55
C ASN A 138 -4.69 -15.09 2.79
N LEU A 139 -4.31 -14.62 3.99
CA LEU A 139 -4.39 -13.20 4.35
C LEU A 139 -3.17 -12.40 3.86
N ALA A 140 -1.98 -13.00 3.90
CA ALA A 140 -0.75 -12.32 3.50
C ALA A 140 -0.65 -12.11 1.98
N ASP A 141 -1.33 -12.90 1.16
CA ASP A 141 -1.44 -12.64 -0.28
C ASP A 141 -2.16 -11.31 -0.56
N GLY A 142 -3.29 -11.07 0.12
CA GLY A 142 -4.01 -9.80 0.08
C GLY A 142 -3.16 -8.63 0.59
N LEU A 143 -2.41 -8.84 1.68
CA LEU A 143 -1.46 -7.84 2.20
C LEU A 143 -0.39 -7.45 1.17
N ILE A 144 0.24 -8.44 0.52
CA ILE A 144 1.25 -8.20 -0.52
C ILE A 144 0.64 -7.47 -1.72
N ALA A 145 -0.55 -7.88 -2.16
CA ALA A 145 -1.25 -7.23 -3.27
C ALA A 145 -1.53 -5.76 -2.98
N HIS A 146 -2.09 -5.45 -1.81
CA HIS A 146 -2.35 -4.06 -1.41
C HIS A 146 -1.07 -3.25 -1.20
N ALA A 147 0.01 -3.85 -0.69
CA ALA A 147 1.31 -3.19 -0.59
C ALA A 147 1.86 -2.79 -1.96
N ARG A 148 1.74 -3.66 -2.97
CA ARG A 148 2.13 -3.34 -4.36
C ARG A 148 1.27 -2.22 -4.94
N LEU A 149 -0.04 -2.25 -4.72
CA LEU A 149 -0.96 -1.21 -5.19
C LEU A 149 -0.69 0.14 -4.51
N LEU A 150 -0.39 0.14 -3.21
CA LEU A 150 0.02 1.34 -2.49
C LEU A 150 1.33 1.92 -3.05
N ALA A 151 2.32 1.06 -3.30
CA ALA A 151 3.59 1.47 -3.90
C ALA A 151 3.39 2.05 -5.31
N ASP A 152 2.56 1.43 -6.15
CA ASP A 152 2.22 1.95 -7.48
C ASP A 152 1.52 3.31 -7.41
N ALA A 153 0.47 3.44 -6.59
CA ALA A 153 -0.26 4.70 -6.43
C ALA A 153 0.66 5.83 -5.94
N THR A 154 1.61 5.49 -5.06
CA THR A 154 2.61 6.42 -4.53
C THR A 154 3.61 6.87 -5.59
N GLY A 155 4.16 5.93 -6.36
CA GLY A 155 5.07 6.25 -7.46
C GLY A 155 4.39 7.11 -8.52
N ARG A 156 3.14 6.79 -8.88
CA ARG A 156 2.34 7.55 -9.84
C ARG A 156 2.02 8.96 -9.36
N ALA A 157 1.67 9.14 -8.08
CA ALA A 157 1.42 10.47 -7.52
C ALA A 157 2.66 11.35 -7.57
N SER A 158 3.83 10.76 -7.35
CA SER A 158 5.10 11.48 -7.37
C SER A 158 5.55 11.82 -8.80
N ALA A 159 5.42 10.86 -9.74
CA ALA A 159 5.68 11.07 -11.16
C ALA A 159 4.74 12.11 -11.81
N LEU A 160 3.50 12.22 -11.31
CA LEU A 160 2.57 13.27 -11.74
C LEU A 160 3.14 14.66 -11.46
N LEU A 161 3.69 14.90 -10.27
CA LEU A 161 4.30 16.19 -9.92
C LEU A 161 5.48 16.51 -10.81
N GLU A 162 6.38 15.55 -11.05
CA GLU A 162 7.47 15.73 -12.01
C GLU A 162 6.96 16.09 -13.40
N THR A 163 5.93 15.41 -13.89
CA THR A 163 5.34 15.67 -15.21
C THR A 163 4.78 17.08 -15.29
N LYS A 164 4.08 17.55 -14.25
CA LYS A 164 3.55 18.91 -14.16
C LYS A 164 4.69 19.94 -14.16
N LEU A 165 5.77 19.70 -13.42
CA LEU A 165 6.94 20.58 -13.41
C LEU A 165 7.64 20.64 -14.77
N ARG A 166 7.80 19.50 -15.45
CA ARG A 166 8.33 19.44 -16.83
C ARG A 166 7.44 20.20 -17.81
N GLN A 167 6.12 20.14 -17.63
CA GLN A 167 5.18 20.89 -18.46
C GLN A 167 5.35 22.40 -18.25
N VAL A 168 5.45 22.88 -17.00
CA VAL A 168 5.74 24.30 -16.70
C VAL A 168 7.06 24.73 -17.35
N ALA A 169 8.11 23.91 -17.24
CA ALA A 169 9.40 24.21 -17.84
C ALA A 169 9.30 24.39 -19.36
N LYS A 170 8.59 23.47 -20.03
CA LYS A 170 8.34 23.54 -21.47
C LYS A 170 7.58 24.80 -21.86
N GLU A 171 6.53 25.15 -21.12
CA GLU A 171 5.71 26.34 -21.37
C GLU A 171 6.50 27.64 -21.17
N LYS A 172 7.38 27.66 -20.17
CA LYS A 172 8.22 28.82 -19.83
C LYS A 172 9.56 28.84 -20.56
N LYS A 173 9.86 27.80 -21.34
CA LYS A 173 11.15 27.59 -22.04
C LYS A 173 12.36 27.59 -21.09
N ILE A 174 12.19 27.01 -19.90
CA ILE A 174 13.25 26.88 -18.89
C ILE A 174 13.87 25.48 -19.02
N PRO A 175 15.21 25.35 -19.07
CA PRO A 175 15.86 24.04 -19.04
C PRO A 175 15.79 23.44 -17.62
N LEU A 176 15.42 22.15 -17.54
CA LEU A 176 15.45 21.34 -16.32
C LEU A 176 16.61 20.35 -16.35
#